data_AF-A0A397FIP3-F1
#
_entry.id   AF-A0A397FIP3-F1
#
_cell.length_a   1.000
_cell.length_b   1.000
_cell.length_c   1.000
_cell.angle_alpha   90.00
_cell.angle_beta   90.00
_cell.angle_gamma   90.00
#
_symmetry.space_group_name_H-M   'P 1'
#
loop_
_entity.id
_entity.type
_entity.pdbx_description
1 polymer ?
#
loop_
_entity_poly.entity_id
_entity_poly.type
_entity_poly.pdbx_seq_one_letter_code
_entity_poly.pdbx_strand_id
1 'polypeptide(L)'
;MDLPADEPAMSLEQMKSKLFHKFQQEGYVDQIRVQLRTSFVHTLQKASHAAAVAASTNEQEWTVVEKVANSLICQYLHAKQLKHTLTVFVPEVGPRNCDLQDDMVQKLLRLPNDPNAPDPISASSTWLIDMLREKERSADVSSHDIQA
;
A
#
# COMPACT_ATOMS: atom_id res chain seq x y z
N MET A 1 8.20 -13.84 -76.57
CA MET A 1 8.80 -14.26 -75.30
C MET A 1 8.60 -13.11 -74.34
N ASP A 2 7.65 -13.26 -73.42
CA ASP A 2 7.33 -12.26 -72.40
C ASP A 2 8.52 -12.06 -71.46
N LEU A 3 8.90 -10.79 -71.27
CA LEU A 3 9.80 -10.36 -70.22
C LEU A 3 9.05 -10.48 -68.88
N PRO A 4 9.68 -10.99 -67.80
CA PRO A 4 9.05 -10.98 -66.49
C PRO A 4 8.86 -9.52 -66.05
N ALA A 5 7.61 -9.16 -65.76
CA ALA A 5 7.22 -7.85 -65.29
C ALA A 5 8.03 -7.49 -64.03
N ASP A 6 8.74 -6.37 -64.13
CA ASP A 6 9.45 -5.72 -63.04
C ASP A 6 8.48 -5.51 -61.86
N GLU A 7 8.71 -6.19 -60.73
CA GLU A 7 7.92 -5.96 -59.53
C GLU A 7 8.05 -4.49 -59.14
N PRO A 8 6.94 -3.76 -58.88
CA PRO A 8 7.01 -2.33 -58.61
C PRO A 8 7.82 -2.11 -57.33
N ALA A 9 8.94 -1.37 -57.47
CA ALA A 9 9.81 -1.00 -56.37
C ALA A 9 8.97 -0.37 -55.24
N MET A 10 8.76 -1.15 -54.18
CA MET A 10 7.89 -0.76 -53.08
C MET A 10 8.48 0.46 -52.36
N SER A 11 7.64 1.40 -51.93
CA SER A 11 8.13 2.55 -51.16
C SER A 11 8.64 2.10 -49.80
N LEU A 12 9.62 2.82 -49.24
CA LEU A 12 10.20 2.51 -47.92
C LEU A 12 9.15 2.50 -46.80
N GLU A 13 8.09 3.30 -46.95
CA GLU A 13 6.97 3.38 -46.02
C GLU A 13 6.06 2.14 -46.11
N GLN A 14 5.80 1.65 -47.33
CA GLN A 14 5.08 0.40 -47.56
C GLN A 14 5.86 -0.81 -47.05
N MET A 15 7.19 -0.80 -47.19
CA MET A 15 8.06 -1.85 -46.65
C MET A 15 7.99 -1.90 -45.12
N LYS A 16 8.11 -0.74 -44.45
CA LYS A 16 7.99 -0.64 -42.99
C LYS A 16 6.62 -1.13 -42.49
N SER A 17 5.55 -0.73 -43.18
CA SER A 17 4.19 -1.14 -42.81
C SER A 17 3.99 -2.65 -42.97
N LYS A 18 4.47 -3.25 -44.06
CA LYS A 18 4.45 -4.72 -44.26
C LYS A 18 5.25 -5.47 -43.21
N LEU A 19 6.45 -5.00 -42.87
CA LEU A 19 7.29 -5.59 -41.83
C LEU A 19 6.62 -5.50 -40.45
N PHE A 20 6.05 -4.35 -40.11
CA PHE A 20 5.32 -4.18 -38.86
C PHE A 20 4.12 -5.13 -38.76
N HIS A 21 3.31 -5.21 -39.82
CA HIS A 21 2.19 -6.14 -39.87
C HIS A 21 2.63 -7.60 -39.76
N LYS A 22 3.73 -7.98 -40.41
CA LYS A 22 4.30 -9.32 -40.30
C LYS A 22 4.71 -9.61 -38.85
N PHE A 23 5.47 -8.72 -38.21
CA PHE A 23 5.89 -8.88 -36.82
C PHE A 23 4.73 -8.86 -35.83
N GLN A 24 3.65 -8.15 -36.15
CA GLN A 24 2.42 -8.16 -35.37
C GLN A 24 1.69 -9.51 -35.50
N GLN A 25 1.54 -10.04 -36.72
CA GLN A 25 0.88 -11.34 -36.95
C GLN A 25 1.68 -12.51 -36.36
N GLU A 26 3.00 -12.44 -36.42
CA GLU A 26 3.91 -13.42 -35.81
C GLU A 26 3.98 -13.28 -34.27
N GLY A 27 3.32 -12.27 -33.68
CA GLY A 27 3.23 -12.09 -32.24
C GLY A 27 4.46 -11.48 -31.57
N TYR A 28 5.48 -11.05 -32.33
CA TYR A 28 6.70 -10.44 -31.78
C TYR A 28 6.40 -9.14 -31.02
N VAL A 29 5.47 -8.32 -31.51
CA VAL A 29 5.07 -7.09 -30.82
C VAL A 29 4.45 -7.39 -29.45
N ASP A 30 3.66 -8.46 -29.35
CA ASP A 30 3.07 -8.91 -28.09
C ASP A 30 4.12 -9.47 -27.13
N GLN A 31 5.08 -10.24 -27.64
CA GLN A 31 6.19 -10.73 -26.83
C GLN A 31 7.01 -9.59 -26.23
N ILE A 32 7.34 -8.56 -27.02
CA ILE A 32 8.04 -7.37 -26.54
C ILE A 32 7.22 -6.66 -25.44
N ARG A 33 5.91 -6.48 -25.67
CA ARG A 33 5.01 -5.88 -24.66
C ARG A 33 5.01 -6.66 -23.35
N VAL A 34 4.89 -7.98 -23.42
CA VAL A 34 4.87 -8.86 -22.24
C VAL A 34 6.22 -8.81 -21.52
N GLN A 35 7.34 -8.90 -22.25
CA GLN A 35 8.68 -8.83 -21.64
C GLN A 35 8.91 -7.49 -20.92
N LEU A 36 8.55 -6.37 -21.56
CA LEU A 36 8.66 -5.06 -20.95
C LEU A 36 7.79 -4.97 -19.68
N ARG A 37 6.52 -5.39 -19.76
CA ARG A 37 5.62 -5.39 -18.61
C ARG A 37 6.20 -6.22 -17.46
N THR A 38 6.65 -7.44 -17.72
CA THR A 38 7.22 -8.32 -16.71
C THR A 38 8.49 -7.73 -16.10
N SER A 39 9.37 -7.13 -16.90
CA SER A 39 10.58 -6.46 -16.44
C SER A 39 10.27 -5.27 -15.53
N PHE A 40 9.29 -4.43 -15.92
CA PHE A 40 8.85 -3.30 -15.09
C PHE A 40 8.25 -3.75 -13.77
N VAL A 41 7.35 -4.73 -13.80
CA VAL A 41 6.73 -5.28 -12.58
C VAL A 41 7.79 -5.85 -11.66
N HIS A 42 8.73 -6.64 -12.18
CA HIS A 42 9.80 -7.22 -11.39
C HIS A 42 10.71 -6.15 -10.77
N THR A 43 11.05 -5.12 -11.55
CA THR A 43 11.88 -3.99 -11.08
C THR A 43 11.16 -3.20 -9.98
N LEU A 44 9.87 -2.92 -10.15
CA LEU A 44 9.05 -2.24 -9.16
C LEU A 44 8.88 -3.07 -7.89
N GLN A 45 8.63 -4.38 -8.01
CA GLN A 45 8.56 -5.30 -6.88
C GLN A 45 9.89 -5.35 -6.13
N LYS A 46 11.01 -5.41 -6.84
CA LYS A 46 12.35 -5.39 -6.25
C LYS A 46 12.64 -4.07 -5.54
N ALA A 47 12.27 -2.92 -6.13
CA ALA A 47 12.42 -1.62 -5.51
C ALA A 47 11.53 -1.46 -4.26
N SER A 48 10.29 -1.93 -4.31
CA SER A 48 9.38 -1.97 -3.17
C SER A 48 9.92 -2.86 -2.05
N HIS A 49 10.43 -4.05 -2.39
CA HIS A 49 11.05 -4.95 -1.42
C HIS A 49 12.35 -4.36 -0.85
N ALA A 50 13.17 -3.70 -1.68
CA ALA A 50 14.38 -3.01 -1.22
C ALA A 50 14.05 -1.84 -0.29
N ALA A 51 12.99 -1.08 -0.56
CA ALA A 51 12.49 -0.04 0.34
C ALA A 51 11.96 -0.62 1.65
N ALA A 52 11.24 -1.75 1.59
CA ALA A 52 10.78 -2.47 2.78
C ALA A 52 11.95 -3.03 3.61
N VAL A 53 13.01 -3.51 2.96
CA VAL A 53 14.23 -4.00 3.61
C VAL A 53 15.08 -2.85 4.16
N ALA A 54 15.19 -1.73 3.46
CA ALA A 54 15.87 -0.53 3.97
C ALA A 54 15.15 0.07 5.19
N ALA A 55 13.82 0.00 5.24
CA ALA A 55 13.06 0.32 6.44
C ALA A 55 13.31 -0.67 7.59
N SER A 56 13.65 -1.93 7.28
CA SER A 56 14.01 -2.92 8.31
C SER A 56 15.42 -2.75 8.89
N THR A 57 16.32 -2.00 8.24
CA THR A 57 17.67 -1.71 8.76
C THR A 57 17.72 -0.59 9.80
N ASN A 58 16.63 0.17 9.98
CA ASN A 58 16.46 0.99 11.18
C ASN A 58 15.89 0.11 12.31
N GLU A 59 16.69 -0.86 12.77
CA GLU A 59 16.40 -1.64 13.98
C GLU A 59 16.65 -0.78 15.23
N GLN A 60 16.02 0.40 15.30
CA GLN A 60 15.76 1.00 16.60
C GLN A 60 14.76 0.06 17.27
N GLU A 61 15.20 -0.65 18.32
CA GLU A 61 14.34 -1.57 19.04
C GLU A 61 13.28 -0.75 19.81
N TRP A 62 12.11 -0.55 19.18
CA TRP A 62 11.01 0.16 19.81
C TRP A 62 10.47 -0.66 20.98
N THR A 63 10.28 -0.01 22.12
CA THR A 63 9.64 -0.58 23.29
C THR A 63 8.19 -0.95 22.99
N VAL A 64 7.63 -1.85 23.80
CA VAL A 64 6.21 -2.26 23.69
C VAL A 64 5.27 -1.06 23.77
N VAL A 65 5.58 -0.08 24.63
CA VAL A 65 4.76 1.13 24.81
C VAL A 65 4.75 1.98 23.54
N GLU A 66 5.91 2.15 22.90
CA GLU A 66 5.98 2.93 21.66
C GLU A 66 5.28 2.20 20.50
N LYS A 67 5.37 0.87 20.44
CA LYS A 67 4.62 0.09 19.44
C LYS A 67 3.11 0.22 19.64
N VAL A 68 2.65 0.27 20.88
CA VAL A 68 1.24 0.56 21.20
C VAL A 68 0.87 1.97 20.73
N ALA A 69 1.68 2.99 21.07
CA ALA A 69 1.42 4.36 20.65
C ALA A 69 1.34 4.49 19.12
N ASN A 70 2.28 3.90 18.40
CA ASN A 70 2.31 3.87 16.94
C ASN A 70 1.08 3.15 16.36
N SER A 71 0.66 2.03 16.95
CA SER A 71 -0.54 1.30 16.52
C SER A 71 -1.82 2.11 16.74
N LEU A 72 -1.92 2.83 17.87
CA LEU A 72 -3.03 3.76 18.14
C LEU A 72 -3.07 4.92 17.15
N ILE A 73 -1.89 5.48 16.80
CA ILE A 73 -1.78 6.51 15.76
C ILE A 73 -2.25 5.96 14.41
N CYS A 74 -1.78 4.78 14.01
CA CYS A 74 -2.23 4.13 12.78
C CYS A 74 -3.75 3.94 12.75
N GLN A 75 -4.35 3.43 13.83
CA GLN A 75 -5.81 3.29 13.94
C GLN A 75 -6.52 4.64 13.80
N TYR A 76 -6.03 5.69 14.44
CA TYR A 76 -6.59 7.04 14.31
C TYR A 76 -6.52 7.56 12.87
N LEU A 77 -5.35 7.43 12.22
CA LEU A 77 -5.15 7.84 10.83
C LEU A 77 -6.08 7.07 9.88
N HIS A 78 -6.29 5.78 10.13
CA HIS A 78 -7.27 4.97 9.41
C HIS A 78 -8.71 5.45 9.64
N ALA A 79 -9.11 5.67 10.90
CA ALA A 79 -10.44 6.15 11.27
C ALA A 79 -10.79 7.49 10.61
N LYS A 80 -9.81 8.38 10.51
CA LYS A 80 -9.94 9.71 9.88
C LYS A 80 -9.66 9.71 8.37
N GLN A 81 -9.39 8.55 7.77
CA GLN A 81 -9.08 8.38 6.36
C GLN A 81 -7.90 9.25 5.87
N LEU A 82 -6.90 9.48 6.73
CA LEU A 82 -5.70 10.27 6.43
C LEU A 82 -4.67 9.44 5.64
N LYS A 83 -5.05 9.03 4.43
CA LYS A 83 -4.30 8.07 3.60
C LYS A 83 -2.88 8.53 3.29
N HIS A 84 -2.68 9.83 3.02
CA HIS A 84 -1.36 10.33 2.67
C HIS A 84 -0.39 10.24 3.85
N THR A 85 -0.82 10.69 5.03
CA THR A 85 -0.04 10.62 6.27
C THR A 85 0.27 9.18 6.63
N LEU A 86 -0.69 8.26 6.47
CA LEU A 86 -0.47 6.83 6.72
C LEU A 86 0.62 6.24 5.81
N THR A 87 0.61 6.57 4.52
CA THR A 87 1.59 6.07 3.54
C THR A 87 3.02 6.55 3.83
N VAL A 88 3.18 7.68 4.52
CA VAL A 88 4.50 8.18 4.95
C VAL A 88 4.86 7.64 6.34
N PHE A 89 3.90 7.60 7.26
CA PHE A 89 4.11 7.19 8.64
C PHE A 89 4.52 5.72 8.79
N VAL A 90 3.81 4.79 8.14
CA VAL A 90 4.07 3.34 8.23
C VAL A 90 5.50 2.96 7.81
N PRO A 91 6.05 3.43 6.68
CA PRO A 91 7.44 3.14 6.33
C PRO A 91 8.46 3.90 7.20
N GLU A 92 8.08 5.04 7.79
CA GLU A 92 8.95 5.82 8.68
C GLU A 92 9.16 5.13 10.04
N VAL A 93 8.09 4.65 10.68
CA VAL A 93 8.18 3.91 11.95
C VAL A 93 8.53 2.43 11.75
N GLY A 94 8.32 1.91 10.55
CA GLY A 94 8.50 0.51 10.20
C GLY A 94 7.22 -0.31 10.47
N PRO A 95 6.75 -1.14 9.51
CA PRO A 95 5.49 -1.88 9.64
C PRO A 95 5.40 -2.75 10.90
N ARG A 96 6.53 -3.34 11.33
CA ARG A 96 6.61 -4.19 12.53
C ARG A 96 6.39 -3.43 13.84
N ASN A 97 6.49 -2.10 13.81
CA ASN A 97 6.37 -1.24 14.99
C ASN A 97 5.00 -0.57 15.10
N CYS A 98 4.09 -0.81 14.16
CA CYS A 98 2.74 -0.23 14.16
C CYS A 98 1.62 -1.24 13.80
N ASP A 99 1.94 -2.54 13.81
CA ASP A 99 1.04 -3.66 13.45
C ASP A 99 0.74 -4.54 14.68
N LEU A 100 0.49 -3.92 15.85
CA LEU A 100 0.05 -4.68 17.01
C LEU A 100 -1.43 -5.04 16.86
N GLN A 101 -1.78 -6.28 17.18
CA GLN A 101 -3.17 -6.73 17.23
C GLN A 101 -3.98 -5.94 18.25
N ASP A 102 -5.22 -5.59 17.89
CA ASP A 102 -6.12 -4.77 18.71
C ASP A 102 -6.35 -5.37 20.11
N ASP A 103 -6.41 -6.70 20.23
CA ASP A 103 -6.59 -7.39 21.51
C ASP A 103 -5.41 -7.14 22.46
N MET A 104 -4.18 -7.07 21.93
CA MET A 104 -2.97 -6.81 22.69
C MET A 104 -2.90 -5.35 23.14
N VAL A 105 -3.29 -4.43 22.26
CA VAL A 105 -3.41 -3.00 22.58
C VAL A 105 -4.45 -2.80 23.69
N GLN A 106 -5.62 -3.43 23.59
CA GLN A 106 -6.67 -3.35 24.61
C GLN A 106 -6.24 -3.93 25.96
N LYS A 107 -5.54 -5.08 25.96
CA LYS A 107 -4.96 -5.68 27.18
C LYS A 107 -3.96 -4.74 27.85
N LEU A 108 -3.07 -4.10 27.08
CA LEU A 108 -2.09 -3.16 27.62
C LEU A 108 -2.74 -1.90 28.19
N LEU A 109 -3.82 -1.42 27.56
CA LEU A 109 -4.63 -0.31 28.06
C LEU A 109 -5.58 -0.70 29.20
N ARG A 110 -5.57 -1.96 29.64
CA ARG A 110 -6.46 -2.53 30.67
C ARG A 110 -7.94 -2.27 30.38
N LEU A 111 -8.31 -2.29 29.11
CA LEU A 111 -9.70 -2.16 28.70
C LEU A 111 -10.45 -3.47 28.95
N PRO A 112 -11.74 -3.42 29.33
CA PRO A 112 -12.54 -4.62 29.43
C PRO A 112 -12.58 -5.28 28.05
N ASN A 113 -11.98 -6.46 27.97
CA ASN A 113 -12.07 -7.31 26.79
C ASN A 113 -13.48 -7.91 26.82
N ASP A 114 -14.40 -7.40 25.99
CA ASP A 114 -15.77 -7.93 25.96
C ASP A 114 -15.77 -9.27 25.21
N PRO A 115 -15.95 -10.42 25.89
CA PRO A 115 -15.94 -11.72 25.25
C PRO A 115 -17.17 -11.98 24.36
N ASN A 116 -18.18 -11.09 24.38
CA ASN A 116 -19.37 -11.14 23.54
C ASN A 116 -19.34 -10.16 22.36
N ALA A 117 -18.22 -9.46 22.12
CA ALA A 117 -18.08 -8.63 20.94
C ALA A 117 -18.14 -9.51 19.67
N PRO A 118 -19.00 -9.17 18.68
CA PRO A 118 -19.09 -9.92 17.44
C PRO A 118 -17.73 -9.97 16.73
N ASP A 119 -17.46 -11.09 16.06
CA ASP A 119 -16.17 -11.54 15.51
C ASP A 119 -15.14 -10.44 15.12
N PRO A 120 -13.84 -10.69 15.38
CA PRO A 120 -12.73 -9.73 15.16
C PRO A 120 -12.48 -9.37 13.69
N ILE A 121 -13.29 -9.87 12.75
CA ILE A 121 -13.26 -9.48 11.34
C ILE A 121 -13.92 -8.09 11.14
N SER A 122 -14.56 -7.55 12.17
CA SER A 122 -15.08 -6.18 12.18
C SER A 122 -14.92 -5.50 13.54
N ALA A 123 -13.74 -5.63 14.16
CA ALA A 123 -13.31 -4.65 15.16
C ALA A 123 -13.23 -3.30 14.43
N SER A 124 -14.31 -2.56 14.53
CA SER A 124 -14.54 -1.31 13.83
C SER A 124 -13.30 -0.43 13.93
N SER A 125 -12.84 0.14 12.81
CA SER A 125 -11.72 1.10 12.76
C SER A 125 -11.95 2.34 13.65
N THR A 126 -13.04 2.37 14.41
CA THR A 126 -13.50 3.46 15.27
C THR A 126 -13.52 3.10 16.75
N TRP A 127 -13.19 1.86 17.17
CA TRP A 127 -13.24 1.48 18.60
C TRP A 127 -12.38 2.40 19.48
N LEU A 128 -11.21 2.82 18.98
CA LEU A 128 -10.33 3.78 19.64
C LEU A 128 -11.02 5.13 19.85
N ILE A 129 -11.72 5.62 18.83
CA ILE A 129 -12.45 6.89 18.88
C ILE A 129 -13.61 6.80 19.88
N ASP A 130 -14.33 5.68 19.89
CA ASP A 130 -15.43 5.44 20.81
C ASP A 130 -14.95 5.37 22.26
N MET A 131 -13.82 4.70 22.51
CA MET A 131 -13.18 4.67 23.82
C MET A 131 -12.75 6.06 24.29
N LEU A 132 -12.10 6.86 23.42
CA LEU A 132 -11.69 8.22 23.77
C LEU A 132 -12.89 9.11 24.07
N ARG A 133 -13.98 8.99 23.31
CA ARG A 133 -15.24 9.70 23.55
C ARG A 133 -15.88 9.31 24.88
N GLU A 134 -15.83 8.03 25.26
CA GLU A 134 -16.31 7.59 26.57
C GLU A 134 -15.50 8.19 27.72
N LYS A 135 -14.18 8.26 27.54
CA LYS A 135 -13.27 8.88 28.52
C LYS A 135 -13.46 10.39 28.62
N GLU A 136 -13.70 11.09 27.51
CA GLU A 136 -14.07 12.50 27.49
C GLU A 136 -15.33 12.75 28.32
N ARG A 137 -16.39 11.96 28.09
CA ARG A 137 -17.64 12.03 28.87
C ARG A 137 -17.44 11.75 30.35
N SER A 138 -16.60 10.76 30.69
CA SER A 138 -16.34 10.38 32.08
C SER A 138 -15.49 11.39 32.83
N ALA A 139 -14.71 12.21 32.12
CA ALA A 139 -13.79 13.17 32.72
C ALA A 139 -14.40 14.57 32.89
N ASP A 140 -15.64 14.79 32.45
CA ASP A 140 -16.31 16.11 32.36
C ASP A 140 -15.46 17.18 31.65
N VAL A 141 -14.53 16.76 30.77
CA VAL A 141 -13.69 17.67 29.99
C VAL A 141 -14.45 18.06 28.73
N SER A 142 -14.84 19.32 28.62
CA SER A 142 -15.44 19.84 27.40
C SER A 142 -14.34 20.25 26.42
N SER A 143 -14.59 20.09 25.12
CA SER A 143 -13.73 20.65 24.08
C SER A 143 -13.50 22.17 24.23
N HIS A 144 -14.33 22.87 25.01
CA HIS A 144 -14.19 24.28 25.36
C HIS A 144 -13.14 24.55 26.47
N ASP A 145 -12.82 23.56 27.31
CA ASP A 145 -11.85 23.71 28.42
C ASP A 145 -10.39 23.58 27.97
N ILE A 146 -10.17 23.01 26.78
CA ILE A 146 -8.83 22.74 26.21
C ILE A 146 -8.26 23.94 25.43
N GLN A 147 -9.09 24.95 25.14
CA GLN A 147 -8.70 26.16 24.38
C GLN A 147 -8.22 27.34 25.26
N ALA A 148 -7.93 27.11 26.55
CA ALA A 148 -7.43 28.14 27.47
C ALA A 148 -5.91 28.31 27.42
#